data_AF-A0A936A2K0-F1
#
_entry.id   AF-A0A936A2K0-F1
#
_cell.length_a   1.000
_cell.length_b   1.000
_cell.length_c   1.000
_cell.angle_alpha   90.00
_cell.angle_beta   90.00
_cell.angle_gamma   90.00
#
_symmetry.space_group_name_H-M   'P 1'
#
loop_
_entity.id
_entity.type
_entity.pdbx_description
1 polymer ?
#
loop_
_entity_poly.entity_id
_entity_poly.type
_entity_poly.pdbx_seq_one_letter_code
_entity_poly.pdbx_strand_id
1 'polypeptide(L)'
;MAKEKLELSAIQDAIASSNAGWEAGVTSVSELSDAEKKHRLGYTPGPDAPSLEDQEQICSNALTQYLSDSAMKSADTFAAPASLDWRNNGGNFVTDVKNQGNCGSCVAFGTIASIESQIKILRGATYAIDLSEAHLFYCHARSESRNCRNGWWPDRALNFFQSQGVTEEAYYPYTAGDQNCSGKLAGWDTHLTKITGYSKINGIEAIKEFVSTKGPVEACFSVYNDFFSYRSGIYRHTTGTLAGGHCVCIVGYDTAGGYWICKNSWGTGFGESGFFKIAFGQCGIEGQVYGATGIVNNYNINGVKVQGLWATNETRNAWVYLSGGNGWKKIGNSNDTAFLNMLTQLASAKTTNSNVNVIIKDSFIQQVYVF
;
A
#
# COMPACT_ATOMS: atom_id res chain seq x y z
N MET A 1 -22.61 30.78 1.36
CA MET A 1 -21.64 31.37 0.41
C MET A 1 -21.12 30.23 -0.46
N ALA A 2 -21.46 30.22 -1.74
CA ALA A 2 -20.93 29.22 -2.68
C ALA A 2 -19.42 29.46 -2.79
N LYS A 3 -18.59 28.45 -2.46
CA LYS A 3 -17.16 28.52 -2.76
C LYS A 3 -17.03 28.56 -4.29
N GLU A 4 -16.29 29.52 -4.81
CA GLU A 4 -15.98 29.63 -6.23
C GLU A 4 -15.37 28.31 -6.71
N LYS A 5 -16.01 27.69 -7.71
CA LYS A 5 -15.47 26.55 -8.42
C LYS A 5 -14.15 27.01 -9.06
N LEU A 6 -13.06 26.34 -8.74
CA LEU A 6 -11.76 26.65 -9.33
C LEU A 6 -11.83 26.29 -10.82
N GLU A 7 -11.84 27.31 -11.68
CA GLU A 7 -11.90 27.10 -13.13
C GLU A 7 -10.62 26.43 -13.63
N LEU A 8 -10.76 25.46 -14.54
CA LEU A 8 -9.63 24.66 -15.02
C LEU A 8 -8.53 25.54 -15.66
N SER A 9 -8.91 26.59 -16.38
CA SER A 9 -7.95 27.54 -16.97
C SER A 9 -7.11 28.23 -15.90
N ALA A 10 -7.72 28.64 -14.78
CA ALA A 10 -6.99 29.26 -13.69
C ALA A 10 -5.98 28.30 -13.03
N ILE A 11 -6.32 27.00 -12.97
CA ILE A 11 -5.37 25.96 -12.52
C ILE A 11 -4.21 25.86 -13.50
N GLN A 12 -4.49 25.76 -14.81
CA GLN A 12 -3.46 25.64 -15.85
C GLN A 12 -2.53 26.85 -15.88
N ASP A 13 -3.07 28.06 -15.74
CA ASP A 13 -2.29 29.30 -15.66
C ASP A 13 -1.38 29.32 -14.42
N ALA A 14 -1.88 28.86 -13.26
CA ALA A 14 -1.09 28.78 -12.04
C ALA A 14 0.06 27.77 -12.17
N ILE A 15 -0.18 26.62 -12.80
CA ILE A 15 0.86 25.61 -13.07
C ILE A 15 1.93 26.16 -14.01
N ALA A 16 1.52 26.84 -15.10
CA ALA A 16 2.45 27.45 -16.05
C ALA A 16 3.29 28.54 -15.37
N SER A 17 2.65 29.41 -14.57
CA SER A 17 3.33 30.53 -13.88
C SER A 17 4.31 30.08 -12.81
N SER A 18 4.06 28.94 -12.17
CA SER A 18 4.94 28.35 -11.15
C SER A 18 5.97 27.37 -11.72
N ASN A 19 5.92 27.09 -13.03
CA ASN A 19 6.73 26.07 -13.68
C ASN A 19 6.66 24.70 -12.97
N ALA A 20 5.48 24.33 -12.46
CA ALA A 20 5.32 23.13 -11.62
C ALA A 20 5.41 21.80 -12.40
N GLY A 21 5.22 21.84 -13.72
CA GLY A 21 5.49 20.74 -14.64
C GLY A 21 4.50 19.56 -14.60
N TRP A 22 3.33 19.73 -13.99
CA TRP A 22 2.23 18.75 -14.04
C TRP A 22 1.07 19.24 -14.91
N GLU A 23 0.20 18.33 -15.33
CA GLU A 23 -0.91 18.66 -16.23
C GLU A 23 -2.24 18.59 -15.48
N ALA A 24 -3.00 19.70 -15.53
CA ALA A 24 -4.38 19.73 -15.10
C ALA A 24 -5.33 19.54 -16.29
N GLY A 25 -6.38 18.75 -16.08
CA GLY A 25 -7.46 18.56 -17.04
C GLY A 25 -8.73 18.03 -16.37
N VAL A 26 -9.81 17.95 -17.16
CA VAL A 26 -11.08 17.38 -16.70
C VAL A 26 -10.88 15.92 -16.35
N THR A 27 -11.22 15.47 -15.14
CA THR A 27 -11.18 14.07 -14.69
C THR A 27 -12.57 13.62 -14.22
N SER A 28 -12.73 12.32 -14.00
CA SER A 28 -13.96 11.78 -13.38
C SER A 28 -14.25 12.34 -11.99
N VAL A 29 -13.30 13.02 -11.35
CA VAL A 29 -13.45 13.63 -10.02
C VAL A 29 -13.62 15.15 -10.12
N SER A 30 -12.94 15.82 -11.06
CA SER A 30 -13.07 17.28 -11.22
C SER A 30 -14.50 17.70 -11.60
N GLU A 31 -15.22 16.82 -12.32
CA GLU A 31 -16.60 17.04 -12.77
C GLU A 31 -17.64 16.88 -11.67
N LEU A 32 -17.27 16.28 -10.54
CA LEU A 32 -18.18 16.09 -9.41
C LEU A 32 -18.50 17.42 -8.72
N SER A 33 -19.64 17.45 -8.02
CA SER A 33 -19.97 18.56 -7.12
C SER A 33 -18.99 18.65 -5.96
N ASP A 34 -18.87 19.84 -5.36
CA ASP A 34 -17.98 20.04 -4.21
C ASP A 34 -18.35 19.15 -3.01
N ALA A 35 -19.64 18.84 -2.85
CA ALA A 35 -20.12 17.93 -1.82
C ALA A 35 -19.62 16.49 -2.05
N GLU A 36 -19.69 16.01 -3.30
CA GLU A 36 -19.21 14.68 -3.67
C GLU A 36 -17.68 14.59 -3.60
N LYS A 37 -16.96 15.66 -4.01
CA LYS A 37 -15.51 15.77 -3.83
C LYS A 37 -15.14 15.66 -2.36
N LYS A 38 -15.81 16.44 -1.50
CA LYS A 38 -15.57 16.43 -0.05
C LYS A 38 -15.88 15.07 0.59
N HIS A 39 -16.96 14.41 0.17
CA HIS A 39 -17.29 13.08 0.67
C HIS A 39 -16.24 12.01 0.31
N ARG A 40 -15.39 12.23 -0.69
CA ARG A 40 -14.27 11.31 -1.01
C ARG A 40 -13.06 11.49 -0.07
N LEU A 41 -13.03 12.56 0.72
CA LEU A 41 -11.94 12.89 1.63
C LEU A 41 -12.22 12.31 3.02
N GLY A 42 -11.77 11.07 3.21
CA GLY A 42 -12.08 10.25 4.38
C GLY A 42 -11.03 10.24 5.47
N TYR A 43 -9.88 10.91 5.27
CA TYR A 43 -8.89 11.00 6.32
C TYR A 43 -9.11 12.22 7.17
N THR A 44 -9.29 11.99 8.46
CA THR A 44 -9.36 13.05 9.46
C THR A 44 -8.32 12.74 10.53
N PRO A 45 -7.36 13.63 10.81
CA PRO A 45 -6.42 13.42 11.91
C PRO A 45 -7.15 13.07 13.21
N GLY A 46 -6.64 12.06 13.93
CA GLY A 46 -7.12 11.71 15.27
C GLY A 46 -6.70 12.75 16.30
N PRO A 47 -7.22 12.67 17.54
CA PRO A 47 -6.89 13.63 18.60
C PRO A 47 -5.39 13.75 18.89
N ASP A 48 -4.67 12.63 18.79
CA ASP A 48 -3.21 12.56 19.05
C ASP A 48 -2.38 12.63 17.75
N ALA A 49 -3.02 12.76 16.59
CA ALA A 49 -2.33 12.89 15.31
C ALA A 49 -2.05 14.38 15.01
N PRO A 50 -0.92 14.71 14.37
CA PRO A 50 -0.67 16.06 13.88
C PRO A 50 -1.80 16.52 12.95
N SER A 51 -2.17 17.80 13.01
CA SER A 51 -3.14 18.38 12.09
C SER A 51 -2.65 18.28 10.63
N LEU A 52 -3.53 18.51 9.64
CA LEU A 52 -3.10 18.51 8.23
C LEU A 52 -2.02 19.59 7.96
N GLU A 53 -2.11 20.73 8.65
CA GLU A 53 -1.10 21.79 8.59
C GLU A 53 0.23 21.35 9.23
N ASP A 54 0.19 20.71 10.40
CA ASP A 54 1.40 20.17 11.03
C ASP A 54 2.05 19.08 10.16
N GLN A 55 1.25 18.27 9.48
CA GLN A 55 1.74 17.24 8.56
C GLN A 55 2.52 17.84 7.40
N GLU A 56 2.07 18.99 6.86
CA GLU A 56 2.81 19.72 5.83
C GLU A 56 4.15 20.23 6.34
N GLN A 57 4.21 20.72 7.58
CA GLN A 57 5.48 21.12 8.18
C GLN A 57 6.42 19.93 8.41
N ILE A 58 5.91 18.80 8.89
CA ILE A 58 6.67 17.55 9.06
C ILE A 58 7.28 17.10 7.73
N CYS A 59 6.47 17.14 6.68
CA CYS A 59 6.80 16.77 5.31
C CYS A 59 7.87 17.69 4.70
N SER A 60 7.75 19.01 4.90
CA SER A 60 8.77 20.00 4.50
C SER A 60 10.12 19.79 5.23
N ASN A 61 10.06 19.51 6.54
CA ASN A 61 11.24 19.20 7.34
C ASN A 61 11.92 17.90 6.87
N ALA A 62 11.11 16.87 6.57
CA ALA A 62 11.60 15.59 6.06
C ALA A 62 12.33 15.76 4.72
N LEU A 63 11.83 16.61 3.81
CA LEU A 63 12.52 16.94 2.57
C LEU A 63 13.83 17.68 2.80
N THR A 64 13.84 18.68 3.69
CA THR A 64 15.05 19.44 4.02
C THR A 64 16.14 18.51 4.57
N GLN A 65 15.75 17.63 5.51
CA GLN A 65 16.66 16.63 6.07
C GLN A 65 17.15 15.66 4.99
N TYR A 66 16.25 15.15 4.14
CA TYR A 66 16.59 14.24 3.06
C TYR A 66 17.63 14.82 2.09
N LEU A 67 17.46 16.09 1.68
CA LEU A 67 18.39 16.76 0.79
C LEU A 67 19.75 16.99 1.45
N SER A 68 19.78 17.33 2.74
CA SER A 68 21.00 17.48 3.52
C SER A 68 21.76 16.15 3.63
N ASP A 69 21.07 15.06 3.99
CA ASP A 69 21.67 13.74 4.15
C ASP A 69 22.18 13.18 2.82
N SER A 70 21.44 13.42 1.73
CA SER A 70 21.83 13.01 0.38
C SER A 70 23.10 13.72 -0.11
N ALA A 71 23.31 14.97 0.29
CA ALA A 71 24.54 15.71 -0.02
C ALA A 71 25.77 15.19 0.77
N MET A 72 25.55 14.48 1.88
CA MET A 72 26.59 13.99 2.80
C MET A 72 26.88 12.49 2.67
N LYS A 73 26.07 11.72 1.92
CA LYS A 73 26.22 10.26 1.79
C LYS A 73 27.46 9.86 0.97
N SER A 74 28.28 8.97 1.52
CA SER A 74 29.35 8.25 0.80
C SER A 74 28.82 6.96 0.14
N ALA A 75 29.54 6.47 -0.88
CA ALA A 75 29.10 5.42 -1.80
C ALA A 75 28.94 4.00 -1.21
N ASP A 76 29.28 3.78 0.06
CA ASP A 76 29.45 2.43 0.65
C ASP A 76 28.31 1.95 1.57
N THR A 77 27.15 2.63 1.58
CA THR A 77 25.98 2.17 2.34
C THR A 77 24.98 1.45 1.44
N PHE A 78 24.42 0.33 1.92
CA PHE A 78 23.30 -0.34 1.25
C PHE A 78 22.12 0.63 1.19
N ALA A 79 21.90 1.23 0.02
CA ALA A 79 20.83 2.17 -0.22
C ALA A 79 19.66 1.47 -0.91
N ALA A 80 18.44 1.90 -0.59
CA ALA A 80 17.27 1.53 -1.36
C ALA A 80 17.51 1.84 -2.86
N PRO A 81 16.94 1.05 -3.80
CA PRO A 81 17.09 1.30 -5.23
C PRO A 81 16.83 2.76 -5.61
N ALA A 82 17.49 3.29 -6.64
CA ALA A 82 17.27 4.69 -7.05
C ALA A 82 15.82 4.95 -7.46
N SER A 83 15.17 3.96 -8.08
CA SER A 83 13.74 3.97 -8.38
C SER A 83 13.15 2.58 -8.23
N LEU A 84 11.85 2.52 -7.98
CA LEU A 84 11.10 1.27 -7.83
C LEU A 84 9.65 1.51 -8.22
N ASP A 85 9.06 0.58 -8.95
CA ASP A 85 7.64 0.54 -9.23
C ASP A 85 7.11 -0.90 -9.09
N TRP A 86 6.34 -1.17 -8.04
CA TRP A 86 5.79 -2.51 -7.80
C TRP A 86 4.79 -2.98 -8.86
N ARG A 87 4.36 -2.10 -9.77
CA ARG A 87 3.56 -2.48 -10.94
C ARG A 87 4.40 -3.17 -12.02
N ASN A 88 5.72 -2.94 -12.02
CA ASN A 88 6.66 -3.45 -13.01
C ASN A 88 8.00 -3.85 -12.39
N ASN A 89 7.99 -4.84 -11.50
CA ASN A 89 9.20 -5.30 -10.78
C ASN A 89 9.43 -6.81 -10.94
N GLY A 90 9.49 -7.31 -12.18
CA GLY A 90 9.43 -8.76 -12.48
C GLY A 90 8.01 -9.33 -12.44
N GLY A 91 7.01 -8.45 -12.43
CA GLY A 91 5.59 -8.74 -12.38
C GLY A 91 4.82 -7.51 -11.88
N ASN A 92 3.49 -7.56 -11.99
CA ASN A 92 2.61 -6.59 -11.35
C ASN A 92 2.17 -7.09 -9.97
N PHE A 93 2.67 -6.44 -8.92
CA PHE A 93 2.36 -6.77 -7.53
C PHE A 93 1.26 -5.89 -6.94
N VAL A 94 0.66 -5.00 -7.73
CA VAL A 94 -0.39 -4.09 -7.29
C VAL A 94 -1.72 -4.54 -7.90
N THR A 95 -2.77 -4.66 -7.09
CA THR A 95 -4.12 -5.00 -7.56
C THR A 95 -4.71 -3.87 -8.41
N ASP A 96 -5.78 -4.15 -9.14
CA ASP A 96 -6.43 -3.17 -10.00
C ASP A 96 -6.95 -1.95 -9.21
N VAL A 97 -7.08 -0.81 -9.89
CA VAL A 97 -7.64 0.41 -9.29
C VAL A 97 -9.14 0.23 -9.05
N LYS A 98 -9.56 0.49 -7.81
CA LYS A 98 -10.96 0.49 -7.39
C LYS A 98 -11.53 1.90 -7.27
N ASN A 99 -12.82 2.01 -6.93
CA ASN A 99 -13.51 3.30 -6.73
C ASN A 99 -14.33 3.30 -5.43
N GLN A 100 -13.94 4.13 -4.47
CA GLN A 100 -14.66 4.30 -3.20
C GLN A 100 -16.02 5.01 -3.37
N GLY A 101 -16.31 5.58 -4.55
CA GLY A 101 -17.54 6.30 -4.81
C GLY A 101 -17.76 7.50 -3.88
N ASN A 102 -19.01 7.78 -3.54
CA ASN A 102 -19.40 8.93 -2.70
C ASN A 102 -19.28 8.62 -1.20
N CYS A 103 -18.11 8.14 -0.76
CA CYS A 103 -17.86 7.73 0.62
C CYS A 103 -16.45 8.06 1.08
N GLY A 104 -16.30 8.54 2.31
CA GLY A 104 -15.01 8.86 2.94
C GLY A 104 -14.28 7.63 3.47
N SER A 105 -14.17 6.58 2.66
CA SER A 105 -13.57 5.30 3.06
C SER A 105 -12.15 5.10 2.55
N CYS A 106 -11.47 6.17 2.11
CA CYS A 106 -10.13 6.12 1.51
C CYS A 106 -9.08 5.41 2.37
N VAL A 107 -9.20 5.51 3.70
CA VAL A 107 -8.35 4.78 4.66
C VAL A 107 -8.41 3.27 4.39
N ALA A 108 -9.60 2.70 4.29
CA ALA A 108 -9.73 1.25 4.03
C ALA A 108 -9.12 0.84 2.69
N PHE A 109 -9.29 1.65 1.64
CA PHE A 109 -8.70 1.39 0.33
C PHE A 109 -7.16 1.50 0.34
N GLY A 110 -6.61 2.51 1.01
CA GLY A 110 -5.17 2.70 1.18
C GLY A 110 -4.54 1.55 1.97
N THR A 111 -5.13 1.21 3.12
CA THR A 111 -4.71 0.07 3.95
C THR A 111 -4.74 -1.24 3.17
N ILE A 112 -5.87 -1.58 2.53
CA ILE A 112 -6.02 -2.84 1.79
C ILE A 112 -5.08 -2.91 0.59
N ALA A 113 -4.97 -1.86 -0.21
CA ALA A 113 -4.06 -1.85 -1.35
C ALA A 113 -2.60 -2.12 -0.94
N SER A 114 -2.17 -1.58 0.21
CA SER A 114 -0.82 -1.84 0.73
C SER A 114 -0.63 -3.31 1.12
N ILE A 115 -1.60 -3.91 1.81
CA ILE A 115 -1.54 -5.29 2.31
C ILE A 115 -1.69 -6.30 1.18
N GLU A 116 -2.63 -6.11 0.24
CA GLU A 116 -2.77 -6.93 -0.96
C GLU A 116 -1.48 -6.96 -1.76
N SER A 117 -0.83 -5.80 -1.90
CA SER A 117 0.43 -5.73 -2.64
C SER A 117 1.53 -6.50 -1.96
N GLN A 118 1.66 -6.39 -0.63
CA GLN A 118 2.59 -7.22 0.13
C GLN A 118 2.26 -8.72 0.03
N ILE A 119 0.97 -9.11 0.03
CA ILE A 119 0.56 -10.51 -0.19
C ILE A 119 1.03 -10.99 -1.56
N LYS A 120 0.83 -10.20 -2.63
CA LYS A 120 1.30 -10.54 -3.97
C LYS A 120 2.83 -10.63 -4.03
N ILE A 121 3.56 -9.77 -3.34
CA ILE A 121 5.03 -9.87 -3.24
C ILE A 121 5.44 -11.19 -2.59
N LEU A 122 4.76 -11.59 -1.51
CA LEU A 122 5.06 -12.81 -0.79
C LEU A 122 4.62 -14.08 -1.53
N ARG A 123 3.52 -14.05 -2.27
CA ARG A 123 2.89 -15.23 -2.88
C ARG A 123 3.09 -15.34 -4.40
N GLY A 124 3.59 -14.29 -5.03
CA GLY A 124 3.79 -14.17 -6.48
C GLY A 124 2.79 -13.21 -7.14
N ALA A 125 3.25 -12.52 -8.20
CA ALA A 125 2.47 -11.49 -8.91
C ALA A 125 1.11 -11.99 -9.46
N THR A 126 1.00 -13.28 -9.77
CA THR A 126 -0.24 -13.90 -10.27
C THR A 126 -1.19 -14.34 -9.16
N TYR A 127 -0.82 -14.17 -7.89
CA TYR A 127 -1.70 -14.50 -6.78
C TYR A 127 -2.95 -13.59 -6.82
N ALA A 128 -4.11 -14.23 -6.85
CA ALA A 128 -5.40 -13.57 -6.80
C ALA A 128 -5.74 -13.26 -5.34
N ILE A 129 -5.83 -11.97 -5.03
CA ILE A 129 -6.26 -11.47 -3.74
C ILE A 129 -7.15 -10.25 -3.99
N ASP A 130 -8.27 -10.22 -3.29
CA ASP A 130 -9.22 -9.12 -3.31
C ASP A 130 -9.87 -9.03 -1.93
N LEU A 131 -9.35 -8.16 -1.09
CA LEU A 131 -9.81 -7.98 0.29
C LEU A 131 -10.95 -6.96 0.33
N SER A 132 -11.88 -7.18 1.25
CA SER A 132 -13.09 -6.37 1.37
C SER A 132 -12.82 -5.04 2.07
N GLU A 133 -12.78 -3.94 1.32
CA GLU A 133 -12.81 -2.59 1.89
C GLU A 133 -14.09 -2.36 2.69
N ALA A 134 -15.19 -3.01 2.28
CA ALA A 134 -16.47 -2.92 2.95
C ALA A 134 -16.38 -3.48 4.37
N HIS A 135 -15.69 -4.61 4.56
CA HIS A 135 -15.56 -5.24 5.86
C HIS A 135 -14.68 -4.39 6.77
N LEU A 136 -13.54 -3.94 6.24
CA LEU A 136 -12.63 -3.09 6.98
C LEU A 136 -13.30 -1.76 7.38
N PHE A 137 -14.06 -1.12 6.50
CA PHE A 137 -14.67 0.17 6.80
C PHE A 137 -16.03 0.05 7.50
N TYR A 138 -17.02 -0.60 6.87
CA TYR A 138 -18.40 -0.58 7.35
C TYR A 138 -18.66 -1.45 8.58
N CYS A 139 -17.73 -2.34 8.95
CA CYS A 139 -17.79 -3.09 10.21
C CYS A 139 -16.83 -2.53 11.25
N HIS A 140 -15.52 -2.48 10.96
CA HIS A 140 -14.53 -2.07 11.95
C HIS A 140 -14.59 -0.57 12.24
N ALA A 141 -14.51 0.29 11.22
CA ALA A 141 -14.65 1.74 11.43
C ALA A 141 -16.00 2.10 12.06
N ARG A 142 -17.09 1.46 11.60
CA ARG A 142 -18.43 1.68 12.16
C ARG A 142 -18.54 1.32 13.64
N SER A 143 -17.80 0.32 14.11
CA SER A 143 -17.73 0.00 15.55
C SER A 143 -17.15 1.15 16.39
N GLU A 144 -16.41 2.06 15.76
CA GLU A 144 -15.88 3.29 16.33
C GLU A 144 -16.72 4.53 15.97
N SER A 145 -17.98 4.32 15.56
CA SER A 145 -18.89 5.39 15.11
C SER A 145 -18.39 6.18 13.89
N ARG A 146 -17.61 5.51 13.03
CA ARG A 146 -17.07 6.07 11.78
C ARG A 146 -17.87 5.60 10.58
N ASN A 147 -18.03 6.47 9.59
CA ASN A 147 -18.88 6.26 8.42
C ASN A 147 -18.42 7.14 7.26
N CYS A 148 -19.11 7.04 6.12
CA CYS A 148 -18.76 7.79 4.92
C CYS A 148 -18.64 9.32 5.09
N ARG A 149 -19.28 9.92 6.11
CA ARG A 149 -19.30 11.38 6.30
C ARG A 149 -18.17 11.90 7.18
N ASN A 150 -17.68 11.08 8.12
CA ASN A 150 -16.69 11.51 9.11
C ASN A 150 -15.34 10.79 8.98
N GLY A 151 -15.21 9.86 8.02
CA GLY A 151 -13.93 9.27 7.68
C GLY A 151 -13.38 8.35 8.76
N TRP A 152 -12.09 8.01 8.67
CA TRP A 152 -11.44 7.12 9.64
C TRP A 152 -9.96 7.46 9.86
N TRP A 153 -9.26 6.58 10.58
CA TRP A 153 -7.88 6.74 11.00
C TRP A 153 -7.03 5.53 10.56
N PRO A 154 -5.87 5.73 9.92
CA PRO A 154 -5.07 4.65 9.34
C PRO A 154 -4.50 3.69 10.40
N ASP A 155 -4.06 4.20 11.54
CA ASP A 155 -3.56 3.39 12.65
C ASP A 155 -4.65 2.49 13.25
N ARG A 156 -5.89 3.00 13.35
CA ARG A 156 -7.04 2.21 13.81
C ARG A 156 -7.41 1.13 12.80
N ALA A 157 -7.39 1.44 11.50
CA ALA A 157 -7.61 0.44 10.45
C ALA A 157 -6.61 -0.73 10.57
N LEU A 158 -5.32 -0.43 10.74
CA LEU A 158 -4.28 -1.44 10.92
C LEU A 158 -4.44 -2.23 12.23
N ASN A 159 -4.85 -1.59 13.33
CA ASN A 159 -5.14 -2.28 14.59
C ASN A 159 -6.26 -3.33 14.45
N PHE A 160 -7.35 -3.00 13.77
CA PHE A 160 -8.43 -3.96 13.50
C PHE A 160 -7.99 -5.04 12.52
N PHE A 161 -7.19 -4.69 11.51
CA PHE A 161 -6.60 -5.66 10.60
C PHE A 161 -5.73 -6.68 11.35
N GLN A 162 -4.93 -6.23 12.32
CA GLN A 162 -4.08 -7.10 13.12
C GLN A 162 -4.89 -8.00 14.07
N SER A 163 -5.81 -7.40 14.84
CA SER A 163 -6.52 -8.11 15.91
C SER A 163 -7.66 -8.99 15.40
N GLN A 164 -8.46 -8.47 14.47
CA GLN A 164 -9.69 -9.12 14.00
C GLN A 164 -9.57 -9.64 12.58
N GLY A 165 -8.81 -8.97 11.71
CA GLY A 165 -8.63 -9.36 10.32
C GLY A 165 -9.72 -8.86 9.38
N VAL A 166 -9.51 -9.11 8.10
CA VAL A 166 -10.37 -8.66 7.01
C VAL A 166 -10.69 -9.82 6.08
N THR A 167 -11.96 -9.96 5.71
CA THR A 167 -12.41 -10.99 4.76
C THR A 167 -12.22 -10.55 3.31
N GLU A 168 -12.40 -11.47 2.37
CA GLU A 168 -12.30 -11.17 0.94
C GLU A 168 -13.56 -10.44 0.43
N GLU A 169 -13.38 -9.62 -0.61
CA GLU A 169 -14.44 -8.85 -1.27
C GLU A 169 -15.61 -9.76 -1.69
N ALA A 170 -15.32 -10.99 -2.10
CA ALA A 170 -16.33 -11.99 -2.46
C ALA A 170 -17.30 -12.32 -1.32
N TYR A 171 -16.88 -12.24 -0.05
CA TYR A 171 -17.75 -12.50 1.11
C TYR A 171 -18.53 -11.28 1.57
N TYR A 172 -18.04 -10.10 1.24
CA TYR A 172 -18.68 -8.86 1.62
C TYR A 172 -18.35 -7.72 0.65
N PRO A 173 -19.06 -7.64 -0.49
CA PRO A 173 -18.73 -6.69 -1.54
C PRO A 173 -18.93 -5.23 -1.11
N TYR A 174 -18.08 -4.37 -1.66
CA TYR A 174 -18.13 -2.93 -1.50
C TYR A 174 -19.25 -2.33 -2.33
N THR A 175 -20.24 -1.76 -1.65
CA THR A 175 -21.23 -0.89 -2.26
C THR A 175 -20.92 0.56 -1.90
N ALA A 176 -20.71 1.39 -2.93
CA ALA A 176 -20.59 2.83 -2.72
C ALA A 176 -21.87 3.37 -2.06
N GLY A 177 -21.72 4.02 -0.92
CA GLY A 177 -22.82 4.42 -0.04
C GLY A 177 -22.53 3.98 1.40
N ASP A 178 -23.19 4.56 2.40
CA ASP A 178 -22.93 4.20 3.80
C ASP A 178 -23.57 2.85 4.17
N GLN A 179 -23.01 1.76 3.61
CA GLN A 179 -23.44 0.39 3.83
C GLN A 179 -23.35 0.05 5.33
N ASN A 180 -24.36 -0.65 5.83
CA ASN A 180 -24.38 -1.15 7.22
C ASN A 180 -23.57 -2.45 7.30
N CYS A 181 -23.11 -2.86 8.49
CA CYS A 181 -22.36 -4.12 8.66
C CYS A 181 -23.26 -5.39 8.64
N SER A 182 -24.18 -5.50 7.67
CA SER A 182 -25.07 -6.67 7.53
C SER A 182 -24.94 -7.33 6.15
N GLY A 183 -25.40 -8.58 6.02
CA GLY A 183 -25.40 -9.27 4.72
C GLY A 183 -24.06 -9.88 4.28
N LYS A 184 -23.13 -10.14 5.22
CA LYS A 184 -21.92 -10.93 4.95
C LYS A 184 -22.31 -12.36 4.54
N LEU A 185 -21.69 -12.89 3.49
CA LEU A 185 -21.95 -14.25 3.01
C LEU A 185 -21.41 -15.29 3.99
N ALA A 186 -22.01 -16.48 4.00
CA ALA A 186 -21.57 -17.58 4.87
C ALA A 186 -20.08 -17.92 4.65
N GLY A 187 -19.35 -18.13 5.75
CA GLY A 187 -17.93 -18.45 5.73
C GLY A 187 -16.98 -17.25 5.81
N TRP A 188 -17.49 -16.00 5.79
CA TRP A 188 -16.68 -14.78 5.88
C TRP A 188 -15.72 -14.77 7.08
N ASP A 189 -16.15 -15.31 8.22
CA ASP A 189 -15.46 -15.32 9.51
C ASP A 189 -14.35 -16.38 9.58
N THR A 190 -14.38 -17.35 8.66
CA THR A 190 -13.32 -18.36 8.51
C THR A 190 -12.28 -17.99 7.45
N HIS A 191 -12.56 -16.96 6.63
CA HIS A 191 -11.68 -16.45 5.57
C HIS A 191 -11.19 -15.05 5.94
N LEU A 192 -10.40 -14.96 7.02
CA LEU A 192 -9.86 -13.69 7.50
C LEU A 192 -8.35 -13.62 7.25
N THR A 193 -7.93 -12.57 6.55
CA THR A 193 -6.53 -12.18 6.46
C THR A 193 -6.18 -11.25 7.63
N LYS A 194 -5.05 -11.51 8.28
CA LYS A 194 -4.53 -10.67 9.38
C LYS A 194 -3.12 -10.21 9.07
N ILE A 195 -2.74 -9.07 9.62
CA ILE A 195 -1.33 -8.68 9.73
C ILE A 195 -0.79 -9.09 11.09
N THR A 196 0.51 -9.36 11.19
CA THR A 196 1.17 -9.68 12.49
C THR A 196 1.57 -8.41 13.23
N GLY A 197 1.71 -7.29 12.52
CA GLY A 197 2.01 -5.97 13.07
C GLY A 197 2.12 -4.93 11.96
N TYR A 198 2.35 -3.68 12.37
CA TYR A 198 2.59 -2.55 11.48
C TYR A 198 3.58 -1.56 12.10
N SER A 199 4.08 -0.63 11.30
CA SER A 199 4.95 0.45 11.77
C SER A 199 4.54 1.78 11.15
N LYS A 200 4.60 2.84 11.96
CA LYS A 200 4.61 4.21 11.46
C LYS A 200 6.02 4.51 10.95
N ILE A 201 6.12 4.99 9.72
CA ILE A 201 7.39 5.22 9.02
C ILE A 201 7.53 6.73 8.83
N ASN A 202 8.68 7.29 9.20
CA ASN A 202 8.92 8.73 9.13
C ASN A 202 10.15 9.00 8.27
N GLY A 203 10.03 9.96 7.34
CA GLY A 203 11.13 10.41 6.49
C GLY A 203 11.25 9.64 5.18
N ILE A 204 11.70 10.34 4.14
CA ILE A 204 11.73 9.85 2.75
C ILE A 204 12.57 8.58 2.62
N GLU A 205 13.77 8.54 3.21
CA GLU A 205 14.64 7.36 3.08
C GLU A 205 14.08 6.12 3.79
N ALA A 206 13.48 6.28 4.98
CA ALA A 206 12.87 5.17 5.69
C ALA A 206 11.64 4.63 4.93
N ILE A 207 10.86 5.52 4.29
CA ILE A 207 9.75 5.11 3.43
C ILE A 207 10.28 4.35 2.21
N LYS A 208 11.32 4.84 1.53
CA LYS A 208 11.94 4.14 0.39
C LYS A 208 12.51 2.77 0.77
N GLU A 209 13.17 2.69 1.92
CA GLU A 209 13.69 1.45 2.47
C GLU A 209 12.56 0.45 2.72
N PHE A 210 11.48 0.88 3.40
CA PHE A 210 10.33 0.03 3.67
C PHE A 210 9.66 -0.44 2.37
N VAL A 211 9.41 0.50 1.44
CA VAL A 211 8.76 0.19 0.17
C VAL A 211 9.58 -0.80 -0.67
N SER A 212 10.91 -0.68 -0.66
CA SER A 212 11.79 -1.59 -1.42
C SER A 212 12.04 -2.95 -0.76
N THR A 213 11.97 -3.04 0.56
CA THR A 213 12.30 -4.28 1.30
C THR A 213 11.08 -5.07 1.75
N LYS A 214 9.96 -4.39 2.03
CA LYS A 214 8.73 -5.01 2.56
C LYS A 214 7.53 -4.83 1.64
N GLY A 215 7.54 -3.80 0.80
CA GLY A 215 6.49 -3.55 -0.18
C GLY A 215 5.68 -2.27 0.10
N PRO A 216 4.63 -2.01 -0.68
CA PRO A 216 3.85 -0.77 -0.61
C PRO A 216 3.33 -0.41 0.79
N VAL A 217 3.14 0.89 1.01
CA VAL A 217 2.72 1.48 2.29
C VAL A 217 1.47 2.33 2.09
N GLU A 218 0.65 2.45 3.14
CA GLU A 218 -0.43 3.44 3.18
C GLU A 218 0.16 4.81 3.54
N ALA A 219 -0.29 5.86 2.87
CA ALA A 219 0.09 7.24 3.17
C ALA A 219 -1.13 8.16 3.11
N CYS A 220 -1.21 9.12 4.02
CA CYS A 220 -2.27 10.12 4.04
C CYS A 220 -1.70 11.53 3.80
N PHE A 221 -2.45 12.37 3.09
CA PHE A 221 -2.02 13.69 2.66
C PHE A 221 -3.18 14.69 2.58
N SER A 222 -2.83 15.97 2.54
CA SER A 222 -3.70 17.11 2.27
C SER A 222 -4.10 17.15 0.79
N VAL A 223 -5.40 17.12 0.52
CA VAL A 223 -5.94 17.36 -0.82
C VAL A 223 -6.33 18.82 -0.96
N TYR A 224 -5.80 19.48 -1.99
CA TYR A 224 -6.17 20.82 -2.42
C TYR A 224 -7.11 20.76 -3.62
N ASN A 225 -7.87 21.84 -3.86
CA ASN A 225 -8.88 21.84 -4.93
C ASN A 225 -8.30 21.65 -6.34
N ASP A 226 -7.06 22.04 -6.60
CA ASP A 226 -6.39 21.84 -7.89
C ASP A 226 -6.11 20.35 -8.17
N PHE A 227 -5.84 19.54 -7.13
CA PHE A 227 -5.57 18.10 -7.24
C PHE A 227 -6.72 17.31 -7.88
N PHE A 228 -7.98 17.73 -7.72
CA PHE A 228 -9.11 17.05 -8.38
C PHE A 228 -9.00 17.04 -9.90
N SER A 229 -8.24 17.99 -10.47
CA SER A 229 -7.99 18.12 -11.90
C SER A 229 -6.65 17.48 -12.34
N TYR A 230 -5.92 16.79 -11.45
CA TYR A 230 -4.67 16.13 -11.81
C TYR A 230 -4.88 15.11 -12.93
N ARG A 231 -4.13 15.27 -14.04
CA ARG A 231 -4.11 14.33 -15.17
C ARG A 231 -2.81 13.56 -15.27
N SER A 232 -1.67 14.24 -15.20
CA SER A 232 -0.36 13.63 -15.41
C SER A 232 0.77 14.47 -14.81
N GLY A 233 2.00 13.92 -14.81
CA GLY A 233 3.19 14.61 -14.32
C GLY A 233 3.38 14.49 -12.80
N ILE A 234 4.30 15.27 -12.24
CA ILE A 234 4.65 15.24 -10.81
C ILE A 234 3.89 16.35 -10.10
N TYR A 235 2.84 15.98 -9.38
CA TYR A 235 2.00 16.93 -8.67
C TYR A 235 2.81 17.71 -7.61
N ARG A 236 2.65 19.03 -7.66
CA ARG A 236 3.04 20.01 -6.65
C ARG A 236 1.83 20.91 -6.46
N HIS A 237 1.47 21.21 -5.21
CA HIS A 237 0.36 22.12 -4.98
C HIS A 237 0.69 23.50 -5.54
N THR A 238 -0.23 24.07 -6.32
CA THR A 238 0.00 25.36 -7.00
C THR A 238 -1.04 26.41 -6.64
N THR A 239 -2.29 25.99 -6.41
CA THR A 239 -3.41 26.89 -6.17
C THR A 239 -4.56 26.16 -5.49
N GLY A 240 -5.62 26.89 -5.16
CA GLY A 240 -6.80 26.32 -4.52
C GLY A 240 -6.61 26.10 -3.02
N THR A 241 -7.73 26.12 -2.31
CA THR A 241 -7.76 25.94 -0.86
C THR A 241 -7.74 24.46 -0.47
N LEU A 242 -7.31 24.19 0.77
CA LEU A 242 -7.38 22.86 1.38
C LEU A 242 -8.83 22.34 1.36
N ALA A 243 -9.02 21.15 0.79
CA ALA A 243 -10.30 20.48 0.69
C ALA A 243 -10.52 19.49 1.84
N GLY A 244 -9.46 18.79 2.29
CA GLY A 244 -9.50 17.81 3.37
C GLY A 244 -8.34 16.81 3.30
N GLY A 245 -8.39 15.78 4.15
CA GLY A 245 -7.39 14.71 4.16
C GLY A 245 -7.83 13.50 3.33
N HIS A 246 -6.87 12.83 2.69
CA HIS A 246 -7.10 11.61 1.92
C HIS A 246 -5.96 10.59 2.13
N CYS A 247 -6.27 9.29 2.11
CA CYS A 247 -5.27 8.22 2.18
C CYS A 247 -5.20 7.44 0.87
N VAL A 248 -4.00 7.03 0.51
CA VAL A 248 -3.61 6.34 -0.73
C VAL A 248 -2.57 5.27 -0.42
N CYS A 249 -2.15 4.51 -1.43
CA CYS A 249 -1.05 3.56 -1.29
C CYS A 249 0.16 4.00 -2.12
N ILE A 250 1.31 4.22 -1.48
CA ILE A 250 2.59 4.45 -2.16
C ILE A 250 3.11 3.10 -2.65
N VAL A 251 3.16 2.93 -3.97
CA VAL A 251 3.55 1.69 -4.65
C VAL A 251 4.94 1.76 -5.28
N GLY A 252 5.60 2.91 -5.19
CA GLY A 252 6.89 3.13 -5.80
C GLY A 252 7.38 4.56 -5.64
N TYR A 253 8.54 4.84 -6.21
CA TYR A 253 9.19 6.14 -6.16
C TYR A 253 10.28 6.26 -7.22
N ASP A 254 10.69 7.49 -7.48
CA ASP A 254 11.90 7.81 -8.23
C ASP A 254 12.70 8.88 -7.49
N THR A 255 13.94 8.54 -7.14
CA THR A 255 14.83 9.43 -6.38
C THR A 255 15.31 10.60 -7.21
N ALA A 256 15.66 10.38 -8.48
CA ALA A 256 16.20 11.42 -9.34
C ALA A 256 15.14 12.44 -9.73
N GLY A 257 13.90 11.99 -9.97
CA GLY A 257 12.73 12.83 -10.20
C GLY A 257 12.13 13.41 -8.92
N GLY A 258 12.48 12.86 -7.75
CA GLY A 258 12.03 13.34 -6.44
C GLY A 258 10.53 13.18 -6.20
N TYR A 259 9.96 11.99 -6.49
CA TYR A 259 8.52 11.76 -6.36
C TYR A 259 8.15 10.36 -5.89
N TRP A 260 6.96 10.26 -5.28
CA TRP A 260 6.25 9.02 -4.98
C TRP A 260 5.30 8.64 -6.10
N ILE A 261 5.10 7.34 -6.32
CA ILE A 261 4.06 6.77 -7.19
C ILE A 261 2.94 6.24 -6.30
N CYS A 262 1.73 6.77 -6.47
CA CYS A 262 0.62 6.49 -5.59
C CYS A 262 -0.56 5.85 -6.35
N LYS A 263 -1.08 4.74 -5.82
CA LYS A 263 -2.37 4.18 -6.20
C LYS A 263 -3.49 4.91 -5.47
N ASN A 264 -4.44 5.48 -6.22
CA ASN A 264 -5.62 6.13 -5.67
C ASN A 264 -6.86 5.20 -5.72
N SER A 265 -7.96 5.63 -5.12
CA SER A 265 -9.23 4.91 -5.00
C SER A 265 -10.42 5.66 -5.60
N TRP A 266 -10.18 6.48 -6.63
CA TRP A 266 -11.20 7.27 -7.33
C TRP A 266 -11.55 6.75 -8.72
N GLY A 267 -11.21 5.49 -9.00
CA GLY A 267 -11.38 4.85 -10.30
C GLY A 267 -10.32 5.25 -11.33
N THR A 268 -10.31 4.54 -12.46
CA THR A 268 -9.31 4.69 -13.52
C THR A 268 -9.46 5.98 -14.33
N GLY A 269 -10.59 6.69 -14.21
CA GLY A 269 -10.82 8.00 -14.86
C GLY A 269 -10.10 9.19 -14.21
N PHE A 270 -9.42 8.96 -13.07
CA PHE A 270 -8.61 9.96 -12.38
C PHE A 270 -7.11 9.79 -12.72
N GLY A 271 -6.39 10.89 -12.95
CA GLY A 271 -4.93 10.87 -13.12
C GLY A 271 -4.42 9.92 -14.21
N GLU A 272 -3.31 9.26 -13.91
CA GLU A 272 -2.63 8.29 -14.77
C GLU A 272 -3.27 6.90 -14.61
N SER A 273 -4.48 6.71 -15.13
CA SER A 273 -5.26 5.45 -15.00
C SER A 273 -5.55 5.05 -13.55
N GLY A 274 -5.86 6.03 -12.69
CA GLY A 274 -6.12 5.84 -11.26
C GLY A 274 -4.89 6.01 -10.36
N PHE A 275 -3.73 6.29 -10.96
CA PHE A 275 -2.50 6.60 -10.25
C PHE A 275 -2.17 8.09 -10.34
N PHE A 276 -1.27 8.53 -9.48
CA PHE A 276 -0.65 9.85 -9.59
C PHE A 276 0.78 9.81 -9.06
N LYS A 277 1.56 10.80 -9.46
CA LYS A 277 2.88 11.09 -8.88
C LYS A 277 2.79 12.37 -8.07
N ILE A 278 3.41 12.38 -6.90
CA ILE A 278 3.49 13.54 -6.03
C ILE A 278 4.94 13.75 -5.61
N ALA A 279 5.43 14.99 -5.71
CA ALA A 279 6.81 15.28 -5.34
C ALA A 279 7.05 15.00 -3.83
N PHE A 280 8.27 14.63 -3.50
CA PHE A 280 8.70 14.52 -2.10
C PHE A 280 8.48 15.85 -1.37
N GLY A 281 8.09 15.78 -0.11
CA GLY A 281 7.90 16.98 0.70
C GLY A 281 6.68 17.81 0.27
N GLN A 282 5.68 17.20 -0.37
CA GLN A 282 4.44 17.89 -0.74
C GLN A 282 3.23 17.38 0.03
N CYS A 283 2.35 18.33 0.38
CA CYS A 283 0.99 18.07 0.88
C CYS A 283 0.93 17.15 2.12
N GLY A 284 1.99 17.05 2.91
CA GLY A 284 1.99 16.22 4.10
C GLY A 284 2.10 14.71 3.86
N ILE A 285 2.37 14.26 2.61
CA ILE A 285 2.29 12.83 2.24
C ILE A 285 3.22 11.91 3.06
N GLU A 286 4.36 12.41 3.53
CA GLU A 286 5.27 11.66 4.41
C GLU A 286 4.93 11.78 5.92
N GLY A 287 3.90 12.56 6.28
CA GLY A 287 3.55 12.85 7.67
C GLY A 287 2.82 11.70 8.38
N GLN A 288 2.08 10.88 7.63
CA GLN A 288 1.29 9.76 8.15
C GLN A 288 1.42 8.55 7.21
N VAL A 289 2.56 7.87 7.31
CA VAL A 289 2.86 6.68 6.51
C VAL A 289 2.94 5.45 7.38
N TYR A 290 2.25 4.39 6.95
CA TYR A 290 2.17 3.13 7.69
C TYR A 290 2.39 1.94 6.76
N GLY A 291 3.18 0.98 7.24
CA GLY A 291 3.42 -0.26 6.52
C GLY A 291 3.20 -1.48 7.43
N ALA A 292 2.54 -2.51 6.91
CA ALA A 292 2.43 -3.80 7.59
C ALA A 292 3.83 -4.44 7.71
N THR A 293 4.20 -4.87 8.92
CA THR A 293 5.53 -5.48 9.18
C THR A 293 5.53 -6.99 9.01
N GLY A 294 4.35 -7.59 8.88
CA GLY A 294 4.16 -8.97 8.48
C GLY A 294 2.70 -9.26 8.21
N ILE A 295 2.46 -10.28 7.39
CA ILE A 295 1.13 -10.79 7.07
C ILE A 295 1.05 -12.22 7.60
N VAL A 296 -0.07 -12.56 8.24
CA VAL A 296 -0.40 -13.94 8.59
C VAL A 296 -0.65 -14.68 7.28
N ASN A 297 0.43 -15.27 6.77
CA ASN A 297 0.50 -15.80 5.43
C ASN A 297 0.64 -17.32 5.49
N ASN A 298 -0.47 -17.97 5.87
CA ASN A 298 -0.55 -19.42 5.98
C ASN A 298 -1.13 -19.99 4.69
N TYR A 299 -0.31 -20.66 3.88
CA TYR A 299 -0.75 -21.23 2.61
C TYR A 299 0.15 -22.39 2.18
N ASN A 300 -0.39 -23.24 1.31
CA ASN A 300 0.33 -24.36 0.74
C ASN A 300 0.74 -24.02 -0.70
N ILE A 301 1.99 -24.28 -1.05
CA ILE A 301 2.44 -24.31 -2.45
C ILE A 301 2.60 -25.79 -2.80
N ASN A 302 1.84 -26.26 -3.80
CA ASN A 302 1.78 -27.68 -4.12
C ASN A 302 2.36 -27.98 -5.51
N GLY A 303 3.00 -29.14 -5.66
CA GLY A 303 3.43 -29.70 -6.94
C GLY A 303 4.53 -28.92 -7.65
N VAL A 304 5.38 -28.19 -6.92
CA VAL A 304 6.45 -27.36 -7.51
C VAL A 304 7.79 -28.10 -7.52
N LYS A 305 8.71 -27.66 -8.39
CA LYS A 305 10.09 -28.14 -8.44
C LYS A 305 11.01 -27.22 -7.62
N VAL A 306 12.04 -27.81 -7.03
CA VAL A 306 13.14 -27.07 -6.40
C VAL A 306 14.19 -26.76 -7.47
N GLN A 307 14.38 -25.48 -7.80
CA GLN A 307 15.36 -25.05 -8.81
C GLN A 307 16.65 -24.51 -8.16
N GLY A 308 16.55 -23.95 -6.96
CA GLY A 308 17.66 -23.33 -6.24
C GLY A 308 17.63 -23.67 -4.76
N LEU A 309 18.81 -23.78 -4.16
CA LEU A 309 19.00 -23.89 -2.71
C LEU A 309 20.18 -23.02 -2.33
N TRP A 310 20.04 -22.26 -1.25
CA TRP A 310 21.08 -21.38 -0.74
C TRP A 310 21.01 -21.32 0.78
N ALA A 311 22.15 -21.32 1.45
CA ALA A 311 22.24 -21.17 2.89
C ALA A 311 23.55 -20.48 3.26
N THR A 312 23.57 -19.81 4.43
CA THR A 312 24.81 -19.27 5.01
C THR A 312 25.19 -20.02 6.28
N ASN A 313 26.32 -19.64 6.88
CA ASN A 313 26.73 -20.09 8.21
C ASN A 313 25.91 -19.46 9.36
N GLU A 314 24.99 -18.55 9.06
CA GLU A 314 24.10 -17.95 10.05
C GLU A 314 23.00 -18.92 10.47
N THR A 315 22.62 -18.86 11.74
CA THR A 315 21.60 -19.75 12.32
C THR A 315 20.28 -19.62 11.55
N ARG A 316 19.78 -20.75 11.02
CA ARG A 316 18.50 -20.86 10.29
C ARG A 316 18.37 -19.91 9.10
N ASN A 317 19.49 -19.63 8.44
CA ASN A 317 19.50 -18.84 7.21
C ASN A 317 19.60 -19.76 5.99
N ALA A 318 18.46 -20.31 5.57
CA ALA A 318 18.38 -21.12 4.37
C ALA A 318 17.14 -20.80 3.53
N TRP A 319 17.31 -20.93 2.22
CA TRP A 319 16.38 -20.49 1.20
C TRP A 319 16.26 -21.52 0.08
N VAL A 320 15.07 -21.61 -0.49
CA VAL A 320 14.76 -22.46 -1.64
C VAL A 320 14.11 -21.64 -2.74
N TYR A 321 14.52 -21.85 -3.99
CA TYR A 321 13.87 -21.28 -5.16
C TYR A 321 12.90 -22.30 -5.74
N LEU A 322 11.62 -21.96 -5.77
CA LEU A 322 10.54 -22.83 -6.25
C LEU A 322 10.08 -22.40 -7.66
N SER A 323 9.83 -23.39 -8.52
CA SER A 323 9.37 -23.18 -9.89
C SER A 323 7.96 -22.55 -9.97
N GLY A 324 7.51 -22.21 -11.19
CA GLY A 324 6.14 -21.73 -11.42
C GLY A 324 5.89 -20.32 -10.91
N GLY A 325 6.91 -19.45 -10.93
CA GLY A 325 6.79 -18.06 -10.49
C GLY A 325 6.82 -17.85 -8.98
N ASN A 326 7.03 -18.90 -8.18
CA ASN A 326 7.05 -18.80 -6.71
C ASN A 326 8.33 -18.13 -6.16
N GLY A 327 9.47 -18.29 -6.85
CA GLY A 327 10.72 -17.61 -6.51
C GLY A 327 11.36 -18.10 -5.21
N TRP A 328 12.21 -17.26 -4.61
CA TRP A 328 12.90 -17.56 -3.35
C TRP A 328 11.94 -17.54 -2.15
N LYS A 329 12.01 -18.57 -1.31
CA LYS A 329 11.31 -18.70 -0.03
C LYS A 329 12.28 -19.08 1.08
N LYS A 330 12.14 -18.46 2.24
CA LYS A 330 12.96 -18.75 3.42
C LYS A 330 12.41 -19.95 4.19
N ILE A 331 13.29 -20.82 4.65
CA ILE A 331 12.96 -21.95 5.53
C ILE A 331 13.06 -21.45 6.97
N GLY A 332 12.05 -21.70 7.81
CA GLY A 332 11.97 -21.02 9.11
C GLY A 332 11.25 -21.78 10.23
N ASN A 333 11.25 -23.12 10.19
CA ASN A 333 10.76 -23.90 11.33
C ASN A 333 11.68 -23.69 12.53
N SER A 334 11.10 -23.41 13.70
CA SER A 334 11.79 -23.12 14.97
C SER A 334 12.32 -24.36 15.69
N ASN A 335 11.98 -25.57 15.24
CA ASN A 335 12.58 -26.82 15.71
C ASN A 335 13.78 -27.21 14.81
N ASP A 336 14.97 -27.42 15.38
CA ASP A 336 16.20 -27.71 14.61
C ASP A 336 16.10 -29.01 13.81
N THR A 337 15.50 -30.05 14.41
CA THR A 337 15.31 -31.34 13.73
C THR A 337 14.38 -31.19 12.52
N ALA A 338 13.26 -30.48 12.69
CA ALA A 338 12.35 -30.20 11.59
C ALA A 338 13.02 -29.35 10.49
N PHE A 339 13.78 -28.32 10.87
CA PHE A 339 14.52 -27.47 9.94
C PHE A 339 15.51 -28.27 9.09
N LEU A 340 16.36 -29.10 9.72
CA LEU A 340 17.34 -29.93 9.03
C LEU A 340 16.68 -31.01 8.16
N ASN A 341 15.58 -31.60 8.62
CA ASN A 341 14.81 -32.58 7.84
C ASN A 341 14.23 -31.95 6.58
N MET A 342 13.67 -30.74 6.66
CA MET A 342 13.17 -30.01 5.49
C MET A 342 14.29 -29.69 4.50
N LEU A 343 15.45 -29.25 4.98
CA LEU A 343 16.61 -28.99 4.12
C LEU A 343 17.06 -30.24 3.36
N THR A 344 17.14 -31.37 4.06
CA THR A 344 17.52 -32.65 3.47
C THR A 344 16.51 -33.08 2.41
N GLN A 345 15.22 -32.95 2.70
CA GLN A 345 14.14 -33.24 1.76
C GLN A 345 14.21 -32.37 0.50
N LEU A 346 14.40 -31.05 0.65
CA LEU A 346 14.50 -30.14 -0.50
C LEU A 346 15.77 -30.40 -1.34
N ALA A 347 16.90 -30.71 -0.70
CA ALA A 347 18.15 -31.07 -1.39
C ALA A 347 18.00 -32.38 -2.19
N SER A 348 17.36 -33.38 -1.58
CA SER A 348 17.02 -34.64 -2.25
C SER A 348 16.10 -34.39 -3.43
N ALA A 349 14.99 -33.65 -3.23
CA ALA A 349 14.02 -33.34 -4.27
C ALA A 349 14.64 -32.59 -5.46
N LYS A 350 15.57 -31.67 -5.21
CA LYS A 350 16.33 -31.00 -6.27
C LYS A 350 17.16 -31.99 -7.09
N THR A 351 17.86 -32.89 -6.43
CA THR A 351 18.75 -33.88 -7.07
C THR A 351 17.96 -34.90 -7.89
N THR A 352 16.81 -35.34 -7.38
CA THR A 352 15.93 -36.31 -8.05
C THR A 352 14.94 -35.66 -9.01
N ASN A 353 14.91 -34.33 -9.08
CA ASN A 353 13.89 -33.55 -9.79
C ASN A 353 12.46 -33.98 -9.39
N SER A 354 12.23 -34.28 -8.10
CA SER A 354 10.94 -34.64 -7.53
C SER A 354 10.03 -33.43 -7.32
N ASN A 355 8.73 -33.65 -7.20
CA ASN A 355 7.80 -32.59 -6.84
C ASN A 355 7.80 -32.38 -5.33
N VAL A 356 7.54 -31.14 -4.89
CA VAL A 356 7.38 -30.83 -3.46
C VAL A 356 6.11 -30.04 -3.20
N ASN A 357 5.50 -30.30 -2.05
CA ASN A 357 4.55 -29.38 -1.42
C ASN A 357 5.24 -28.73 -0.23
N VAL A 358 5.05 -27.43 -0.07
CA VAL A 358 5.53 -26.70 1.10
C VAL A 358 4.37 -25.99 1.78
N ILE A 359 4.36 -26.05 3.11
CA ILE A 359 3.43 -25.29 3.93
C ILE A 359 4.16 -24.06 4.43
N ILE A 360 3.68 -22.90 3.99
CA ILE A 360 4.15 -21.61 4.45
C ILE A 360 3.30 -21.23 5.66
N LYS A 361 3.96 -20.80 6.73
CA LYS A 361 3.31 -20.03 7.80
C LYS A 361 4.15 -18.81 8.13
N ASP A 362 3.48 -17.68 8.30
CA ASP A 362 4.11 -16.39 8.60
C ASP A 362 5.27 -16.06 7.64
N SER A 363 5.10 -16.39 6.36
CA SER A 363 6.08 -16.19 5.28
C SER A 363 7.32 -17.11 5.29
N PHE A 364 7.37 -18.11 6.18
CA PHE A 364 8.42 -19.12 6.22
C PHE A 364 7.89 -20.49 5.83
N ILE A 365 8.71 -21.28 5.12
CA ILE A 365 8.46 -22.71 4.98
C ILE A 365 8.58 -23.35 6.36
N GLN A 366 7.46 -23.87 6.84
CA GLN A 366 7.36 -24.58 8.11
C GLN A 366 7.31 -26.10 7.94
N GLN A 367 6.84 -26.58 6.79
CA GLN A 367 6.78 -28.01 6.47
C GLN A 367 7.06 -28.25 4.98
N VAL A 368 7.70 -29.38 4.67
CA VAL A 368 8.02 -29.84 3.32
C VAL A 368 7.54 -31.29 3.20
N TYR A 369 6.95 -31.61 2.05
CA TYR A 369 6.62 -32.97 1.64
C TYR A 369 7.15 -33.20 0.23
N VAL A 370 7.84 -34.31 0.00
CA VAL A 370 8.45 -34.68 -1.30
C VAL A 370 7.72 -35.90 -1.86
N PHE A 371 7.47 -35.93 -3.17
CA PHE A 371 6.87 -37.05 -3.91
C PHE A 371 7.55 -37.28 -5.25
#